data_AF-A0A973P3U5-F1
#
_entry.id   AF-A0A973P3U5-F1
#
_cell.length_a   1.000
_cell.length_b   1.000
_cell.length_c   1.000
_cell.angle_alpha   90.00
_cell.angle_beta   90.00
_cell.angle_gamma   90.00
#
_symmetry.space_group_name_H-M   'P 1'
#
loop_
_entity.id
_entity.type
_entity.pdbx_description
1 polymer ?
#
loop_
_entity_poly.entity_id
_entity_poly.type
_entity_poly.pdbx_seq_one_letter_code
_entity_poly.pdbx_strand_id
1 'polypeptide(L)'
;MRAAGGSVRARLSDLVAASDPGLLRLAAGLRTVSSIALTLLVLSLFDAGVRLLVAGAIAAMVSTFAIREKQRPQQAVTLALGLPVALASVSLAAVLHSRVVGGDLFFVALIFCAVYVRRFGDRGTALGLIGFQVYFMALFVGASVSALPTLWGVVAAAFASSAVVRFALVHETPAGILERLREAFRARLAQLVTAQLALLDAGPEEIDKALQDVRDGTARLHETAMMIQGRLEEGTADEATARLVQRRIADAEIAAERLGLLLLTARSAERADTLTL
;
A
#
# COMPACT_ATOMS: atom_id res chain seq x y z
N MET A 1 -15.47 -23.08 30.36
CA MET A 1 -15.20 -23.18 28.91
C MET A 1 -16.48 -23.06 28.09
N ARG A 2 -16.86 -21.86 27.65
CA ARG A 2 -17.85 -21.65 26.59
C ARG A 2 -17.16 -20.86 25.49
N ALA A 3 -16.76 -21.55 24.43
CA ALA A 3 -16.13 -20.95 23.27
C ALA A 3 -17.12 -19.96 22.63
N ALA A 4 -16.80 -18.68 22.70
CA ALA A 4 -17.53 -17.64 22.02
C ALA A 4 -17.48 -17.92 20.51
N GLY A 5 -18.64 -18.27 19.94
CA GLY A 5 -18.85 -18.37 18.51
C GLY A 5 -18.79 -16.98 17.86
N GLY A 6 -17.60 -16.36 17.86
CA GLY A 6 -17.33 -15.22 17.00
C GLY A 6 -17.56 -15.69 15.56
N SER A 7 -18.48 -15.01 14.86
CA SER A 7 -18.83 -15.31 13.47
C SER A 7 -17.54 -15.47 12.66
N VAL A 8 -17.50 -16.41 11.71
CA VAL A 8 -16.34 -16.63 10.84
C VAL A 8 -15.87 -15.31 10.22
N ARG A 9 -16.79 -14.39 9.97
CA ARG A 9 -16.55 -13.04 9.49
C ARG A 9 -15.75 -12.15 10.46
N ALA A 10 -16.02 -12.24 11.76
CA ALA A 10 -15.26 -11.54 12.81
C ALA A 10 -13.84 -12.08 12.93
N ARG A 11 -13.65 -13.41 12.86
CA ARG A 11 -12.32 -14.02 12.85
C ARG A 11 -11.53 -13.71 11.59
N LEU A 12 -12.18 -13.70 10.43
CA LEU A 12 -11.56 -13.28 9.17
C LEU A 12 -11.24 -11.79 9.17
N SER A 13 -12.11 -10.93 9.73
CA SER A 13 -11.80 -9.51 9.88
C SER A 13 -10.65 -9.29 10.85
N ASP A 14 -10.55 -10.07 11.93
CA ASP A 14 -9.45 -10.00 12.89
C ASP A 14 -8.13 -10.47 12.28
N LEU A 15 -8.16 -11.53 11.46
CA LEU A 15 -6.97 -12.02 10.74
C LEU A 15 -6.52 -11.04 9.65
N VAL A 16 -7.47 -10.47 8.91
CA VAL A 16 -7.17 -9.48 7.87
C VAL A 16 -6.69 -8.16 8.48
N ALA A 17 -7.31 -7.69 9.57
CA ALA A 17 -6.82 -6.55 10.35
C ALA A 17 -5.47 -6.85 11.03
N ALA A 18 -5.20 -8.13 11.34
CA ALA A 18 -3.92 -8.55 11.87
C ALA A 18 -2.79 -8.47 10.83
N SER A 19 -3.07 -8.72 9.55
CA SER A 19 -2.09 -8.69 8.46
C SER A 19 -1.95 -7.35 7.73
N ASP A 20 -3.00 -6.52 7.70
CA ASP A 20 -3.00 -5.22 7.01
C ASP A 20 -3.84 -4.17 7.76
N PRO A 21 -3.27 -3.43 8.72
CA PRO A 21 -3.97 -2.38 9.44
C PRO A 21 -4.48 -1.30 8.46
N GLY A 22 -5.79 -1.07 8.47
CA GLY A 22 -6.44 -0.11 7.57
C GLY A 22 -6.67 -0.59 6.14
N LEU A 23 -6.39 -1.86 5.82
CA LEU A 23 -6.63 -2.48 4.50
C LEU A 23 -5.94 -1.76 3.34
N LEU A 24 -4.82 -1.09 3.63
CA LEU A 24 -4.11 -0.24 2.67
C LEU A 24 -3.40 -1.06 1.59
N ARG A 25 -2.76 -2.17 1.99
CA ARG A 25 -2.08 -3.08 1.06
C ARG A 25 -3.09 -3.85 0.22
N LEU A 26 -4.20 -4.29 0.82
CA LEU A 26 -5.30 -4.94 0.13
C LEU A 26 -5.91 -4.01 -0.93
N ALA A 27 -6.17 -2.75 -0.58
CA ALA A 27 -6.74 -1.79 -1.51
C ALA A 27 -5.76 -1.45 -2.65
N ALA A 28 -4.47 -1.32 -2.36
CA ALA A 28 -3.43 -1.16 -3.40
C ALA A 28 -3.36 -2.37 -4.34
N GLY A 29 -3.42 -3.59 -3.79
CA GLY A 29 -3.47 -4.83 -4.56
C GLY A 29 -4.72 -4.91 -5.43
N LEU A 30 -5.90 -4.68 -4.85
CA LEU A 30 -7.19 -4.69 -5.53
C LEU A 30 -7.24 -3.66 -6.67
N ARG A 31 -6.70 -2.45 -6.44
CA ARG A 31 -6.59 -1.42 -7.48
C ARG A 31 -5.75 -1.91 -8.66
N THR A 32 -4.63 -2.58 -8.39
CA THR A 32 -3.73 -3.09 -9.42
C THR A 32 -4.38 -4.22 -10.20
N VAL A 33 -4.95 -5.20 -9.50
CA VAL A 33 -5.63 -6.36 -10.13
C VAL A 33 -6.83 -5.89 -10.95
N SER A 34 -7.67 -5.01 -10.42
CA SER A 34 -8.84 -4.48 -11.13
C SER A 34 -8.43 -3.63 -12.34
N SER A 35 -7.34 -2.86 -12.26
CA SER A 35 -6.79 -2.09 -13.39
C SER A 35 -6.33 -3.00 -14.52
N ILE A 36 -5.59 -4.07 -14.20
CA ILE A 36 -5.15 -5.07 -15.17
C ILE A 36 -6.37 -5.79 -15.77
N ALA A 37 -7.29 -6.28 -14.94
CA ALA A 37 -8.47 -7.01 -15.39
C ALA A 37 -9.36 -6.15 -16.32
N LEU A 38 -9.59 -4.88 -15.97
CA LEU A 38 -10.35 -3.96 -16.81
C LEU A 38 -9.64 -3.68 -18.13
N THR A 39 -8.31 -3.50 -18.10
CA THR A 39 -7.53 -3.30 -19.32
C THR A 39 -7.61 -4.52 -20.24
N LEU A 40 -7.43 -5.72 -19.69
CA LEU A 40 -7.51 -6.97 -20.44
C LEU A 40 -8.91 -7.18 -21.03
N LEU A 41 -9.96 -6.87 -20.27
CA LEU A 41 -11.34 -6.92 -20.75
C LEU A 41 -11.57 -5.95 -21.91
N VAL A 42 -11.12 -4.70 -21.79
CA VAL A 42 -11.25 -3.72 -22.87
C VAL A 42 -10.53 -4.21 -24.12
N LEU A 43 -9.30 -4.71 -23.98
CA LEU A 43 -8.52 -5.19 -25.13
C LEU A 43 -9.09 -6.48 -25.76
N SER A 44 -9.63 -7.40 -24.96
CA SER A 44 -10.24 -8.62 -25.49
C SER A 44 -11.52 -8.35 -26.27
N LEU A 45 -12.28 -7.30 -25.91
CA LEU A 45 -13.43 -6.84 -26.70
C LEU A 45 -13.06 -6.36 -28.10
N PHE A 46 -11.80 -5.98 -28.32
CA PHE A 46 -11.25 -5.62 -29.64
C PHE A 46 -10.47 -6.77 -30.32
N ASP A 47 -10.61 -8.00 -29.82
CA ASP A 47 -9.90 -9.19 -30.31
C ASP A 47 -8.36 -8.99 -30.38
N ALA A 48 -7.82 -8.27 -29.40
CA ALA A 48 -6.40 -7.97 -29.36
C ALA A 48 -5.58 -9.25 -29.17
N GLY A 49 -4.58 -9.47 -30.03
CA GLY A 49 -3.68 -10.61 -29.91
C GLY A 49 -2.90 -10.61 -28.58
N VAL A 50 -2.44 -11.80 -28.15
CA VAL A 50 -1.77 -12.04 -26.86
C VAL A 50 -0.66 -11.03 -26.55
N ARG A 51 0.13 -10.63 -27.56
CA ARG A 51 1.19 -9.62 -27.42
C ARG A 51 0.67 -8.27 -26.92
N LEU A 52 -0.48 -7.81 -27.43
CA LEU A 52 -1.12 -6.56 -27.02
C LEU A 52 -1.77 -6.68 -25.64
N LEU A 53 -2.31 -7.86 -25.29
CA LEU A 53 -2.82 -8.13 -23.95
C LEU A 53 -1.70 -8.04 -22.90
N VAL A 54 -0.54 -8.63 -23.18
CA VAL A 54 0.65 -8.54 -22.31
C VAL A 54 1.13 -7.09 -22.18
N ALA A 55 1.20 -6.35 -23.30
CA ALA A 55 1.55 -4.93 -23.29
C ALA A 55 0.59 -4.11 -22.41
N GLY A 56 -0.73 -4.30 -22.60
CA GLY A 56 -1.76 -3.64 -21.82
C GLY A 56 -1.67 -3.95 -20.33
N ALA A 57 -1.47 -5.22 -19.97
CA ALA A 57 -1.31 -5.64 -18.58
C ALA A 57 -0.10 -4.97 -17.90
N ILE A 58 1.06 -4.93 -18.59
CA ILE A 58 2.26 -4.27 -18.07
C ILE A 58 2.02 -2.76 -17.93
N ALA A 59 1.42 -2.10 -18.93
CA ALA A 59 1.10 -0.68 -18.86
C ALA A 59 0.11 -0.34 -17.73
N ALA A 60 -0.90 -1.19 -17.52
CA ALA A 60 -1.88 -1.03 -16.44
C ALA A 60 -1.23 -1.22 -15.05
N MET A 61 -0.36 -2.22 -14.92
CA MET A 61 0.41 -2.47 -13.71
C MET A 61 1.31 -1.27 -13.37
N VAL A 62 2.06 -0.77 -14.35
CA VAL A 62 3.01 0.34 -14.17
C VAL A 62 2.29 1.64 -13.85
N SER A 63 1.22 1.99 -14.58
CA SER A 63 0.42 3.19 -14.30
C SER A 63 -0.23 3.15 -12.91
N THR A 64 -0.49 1.95 -12.37
CA THR A 64 -1.04 1.81 -11.02
C THR A 64 0.05 1.89 -9.95
N PHE A 65 1.15 1.16 -10.12
CA PHE A 65 2.20 1.04 -9.10
C PHE A 65 3.13 2.26 -9.03
N ALA A 66 3.37 2.94 -10.14
CA ALA A 66 4.29 4.07 -10.20
C ALA A 66 3.83 5.27 -9.36
N ILE A 67 2.51 5.48 -9.28
CA ILE A 67 1.90 6.66 -8.68
C ILE A 67 1.74 6.43 -7.18
N ARG A 68 2.63 7.04 -6.41
CA ARG A 68 2.76 6.91 -4.95
C ARG A 68 2.23 8.11 -4.19
N GLU A 69 1.91 9.20 -4.87
CA GLU A 69 1.38 10.40 -4.21
C GLU A 69 0.12 10.06 -3.42
N LYS A 70 -0.06 10.71 -2.27
CA LYS A 70 -1.17 10.42 -1.35
C LYS A 70 -2.39 11.27 -1.65
N GLN A 71 -2.20 12.44 -2.25
CA GLN A 71 -3.27 13.37 -2.60
C GLN A 71 -3.81 13.07 -4.00
N ARG A 72 -5.15 12.96 -4.10
CA ARG A 72 -5.87 12.74 -5.36
C ARG A 72 -5.53 13.71 -6.50
N PRO A 73 -5.48 15.05 -6.30
CA PRO A 73 -5.16 15.95 -7.40
C PRO A 73 -3.74 15.71 -7.91
N GLN A 74 -2.79 15.42 -7.02
CA GLN A 74 -1.41 15.12 -7.43
C GLN A 74 -1.32 13.80 -8.19
N GLN A 75 -2.03 12.76 -7.74
CA GLN A 75 -2.13 11.49 -8.46
C GLN A 75 -2.72 11.68 -9.86
N ALA A 76 -3.77 12.49 -10.00
CA ALA A 76 -4.43 12.74 -11.28
C ALA A 76 -3.47 13.47 -12.24
N VAL A 77 -2.75 14.48 -11.76
CA VAL A 77 -1.72 15.18 -12.54
C VAL A 77 -0.62 14.22 -12.97
N THR A 78 -0.11 13.38 -12.07
CA THR A 78 0.96 12.42 -12.40
C THR A 78 0.49 11.34 -13.37
N LEU A 79 -0.74 10.86 -13.25
CA LEU A 79 -1.32 9.92 -14.23
C LEU A 79 -1.48 10.59 -15.60
N ALA A 80 -1.97 11.83 -15.64
CA ALA A 80 -2.14 12.60 -16.86
C ALA A 80 -0.80 12.92 -17.55
N LEU A 81 0.25 13.22 -16.78
CA LEU A 81 1.61 13.42 -17.29
C LEU A 81 2.30 12.08 -17.63
N GLY A 82 1.94 11.00 -16.96
CA GLY A 82 2.47 9.67 -17.20
C GLY A 82 2.09 9.13 -18.58
N LEU A 83 0.88 9.44 -19.06
CA LEU A 83 0.42 9.02 -20.39
C LEU A 83 1.31 9.55 -21.53
N PRO A 84 1.57 10.87 -21.69
CA PRO A 84 2.44 11.36 -22.75
C PRO A 84 3.88 10.85 -22.60
N VAL A 85 4.38 10.66 -21.38
CA VAL A 85 5.69 10.04 -21.14
C VAL A 85 5.71 8.59 -21.65
N ALA A 86 4.67 7.81 -21.34
CA ALA A 86 4.52 6.45 -21.82
C ALA A 86 4.45 6.38 -23.36
N LEU A 87 3.65 7.25 -23.98
CA LEU A 87 3.53 7.33 -25.44
C LEU A 87 4.85 7.72 -26.11
N ALA A 88 5.58 8.68 -25.53
CA ALA A 88 6.92 9.06 -26.00
C ALA A 88 7.90 7.88 -25.88
N SER A 89 7.89 7.17 -24.75
CA SER A 89 8.72 5.98 -24.55
C SER A 89 8.46 4.87 -25.56
N VAL A 90 7.18 4.54 -25.83
CA VAL A 90 6.83 3.54 -26.87
C VAL A 90 7.30 4.00 -28.24
N SER A 91 7.12 5.28 -28.56
CA SER A 91 7.53 5.86 -29.84
C SER A 91 9.04 5.79 -30.04
N LEU A 92 9.80 6.16 -29.01
CA LEU A 92 11.26 6.08 -29.03
C LEU A 92 11.74 4.64 -29.17
N ALA A 93 11.14 3.69 -28.43
CA ALA A 93 11.47 2.27 -28.52
C ALA A 93 11.22 1.73 -29.94
N ALA A 94 10.09 2.06 -30.57
CA ALA A 94 9.76 1.59 -31.91
C ALA A 94 10.70 2.12 -33.00
N VAL A 95 11.19 3.36 -32.86
CA VAL A 95 12.14 3.97 -33.79
C VAL A 95 13.55 3.40 -33.60
N LEU A 96 13.97 3.17 -32.34
CA LEU A 96 15.28 2.63 -32.02
C LEU A 96 15.39 1.11 -32.20
N HIS A 97 14.26 0.41 -32.33
CA HIS A 97 14.23 -1.05 -32.47
C HIS A 97 15.12 -1.59 -33.61
N SER A 98 15.26 -0.83 -34.72
CA SER A 98 16.09 -1.26 -35.85
C SER A 98 17.60 -0.98 -35.69
N ARG A 99 18.01 -0.21 -34.66
CA ARG A 99 19.40 0.23 -34.46
C ARG A 99 19.95 -0.31 -33.15
N VAL A 100 20.43 -1.56 -33.14
CA VAL A 100 20.89 -2.27 -31.93
C VAL A 100 21.82 -1.41 -31.04
N VAL A 101 22.91 -0.87 -31.61
CA VAL A 101 23.89 -0.06 -30.86
C VAL A 101 23.30 1.27 -30.36
N GLY A 102 22.47 1.93 -31.17
CA GLY A 102 21.82 3.19 -30.79
C GLY A 102 20.74 2.98 -29.73
N GLY A 103 20.03 1.86 -29.82
CA GLY A 103 19.03 1.39 -28.86
C GLY A 103 19.63 1.12 -27.49
N ASP A 104 20.75 0.40 -27.44
CA ASP A 104 21.45 0.09 -26.18
C ASP A 104 21.99 1.33 -25.49
N LEU A 105 22.63 2.24 -26.24
CA LEU A 105 23.16 3.48 -25.68
C LEU A 105 22.04 4.38 -25.13
N PHE A 106 20.94 4.48 -25.87
CA PHE A 106 19.77 5.22 -25.42
C PHE A 106 19.11 4.57 -24.21
N PHE A 107 19.02 3.24 -24.16
CA PHE A 107 18.47 2.53 -23.02
C PHE A 107 19.28 2.83 -21.74
N VAL A 108 20.61 2.81 -21.83
CA VAL A 108 21.48 3.22 -20.72
C VAL A 108 21.22 4.67 -20.32
N ALA A 109 21.19 5.60 -21.29
CA ALA A 109 20.88 7.01 -21.02
C ALA A 109 19.50 7.18 -20.34
N LEU A 110 18.50 6.42 -20.78
CA LEU A 110 17.15 6.44 -20.23
C LEU A 110 17.13 5.94 -18.78
N ILE A 111 17.92 4.91 -18.43
CA ILE A 111 18.10 4.47 -17.04
C ILE A 111 18.67 5.62 -16.19
N PHE A 112 19.73 6.29 -16.65
CA PHE A 112 20.31 7.43 -15.93
C PHE A 112 19.29 8.56 -15.76
N CYS A 113 18.54 8.91 -16.81
CA CYS A 113 17.48 9.91 -16.73
C CYS A 113 16.38 9.49 -15.73
N ALA A 114 15.90 8.25 -15.80
CA ALA A 114 14.85 7.71 -14.92
C ALA A 114 15.27 7.69 -13.44
N VAL A 115 16.56 7.47 -13.16
CA VAL A 115 17.11 7.58 -11.80
C VAL A 115 17.30 9.05 -11.40
N TYR A 116 17.82 9.89 -12.29
CA TYR A 116 18.08 11.30 -12.02
C TYR A 116 16.80 12.06 -11.67
N VAL A 117 15.69 11.80 -12.37
CA VAL A 117 14.42 12.49 -12.10
C VAL A 117 13.81 12.14 -10.75
N ARG A 118 14.25 11.07 -10.07
CA ARG A 118 13.81 10.73 -8.71
C ARG A 118 14.09 11.85 -7.70
N ARG A 119 15.07 12.72 -7.99
CA ARG A 119 15.37 13.91 -7.17
C ARG A 119 14.21 14.91 -7.08
N PHE A 120 13.26 14.86 -8.02
CA PHE A 120 12.07 15.72 -8.04
C PHE A 120 10.89 15.12 -7.24
N GLY A 121 11.18 14.22 -6.29
CA GLY A 121 10.21 13.61 -5.39
C GLY A 121 9.40 12.47 -6.01
N ASP A 122 8.22 12.21 -5.45
CA ASP A 122 7.35 11.09 -5.84
C ASP A 122 6.94 11.15 -7.31
N ARG A 123 6.59 12.34 -7.81
CA ARG A 123 6.19 12.54 -9.21
C ARG A 123 7.32 12.22 -10.17
N GLY A 124 8.53 12.73 -9.90
CA GLY A 124 9.70 12.44 -10.73
C GLY A 124 10.00 10.95 -10.74
N THR A 125 9.93 10.29 -9.58
CA THR A 125 10.09 8.84 -9.45
C THR A 125 9.04 8.08 -10.24
N ALA A 126 7.77 8.48 -10.19
CA ALA A 126 6.67 7.87 -10.92
C ALA A 126 6.87 7.99 -12.44
N LEU A 127 7.15 9.19 -12.95
CA LEU A 127 7.33 9.44 -14.38
C LEU A 127 8.56 8.70 -14.92
N GLY A 128 9.67 8.66 -14.16
CA GLY A 128 10.86 7.89 -14.52
C GLY A 128 10.57 6.39 -14.60
N LEU A 129 9.82 5.84 -13.63
CA LEU A 129 9.42 4.43 -13.64
C LEU A 129 8.49 4.10 -14.80
N ILE A 130 7.50 4.96 -15.08
CA ILE A 130 6.59 4.82 -16.22
C ILE A 130 7.39 4.83 -17.53
N GLY A 131 8.22 5.84 -17.73
CA GLY A 131 9.00 5.99 -18.95
C GLY A 131 9.91 4.78 -19.21
N PHE A 132 10.62 4.32 -18.17
CA PHE A 132 11.48 3.14 -18.25
C PHE A 132 10.71 1.85 -18.51
N GLN A 133 9.68 1.55 -17.72
CA GLN A 133 8.98 0.28 -17.87
C GLN A 133 8.18 0.19 -19.16
N VAL A 134 7.60 1.30 -19.62
CA VAL A 134 6.88 1.32 -20.90
C VAL A 134 7.85 1.21 -22.08
N TYR A 135 9.04 1.81 -21.99
CA TYR A 135 10.10 1.60 -22.99
C TYR A 135 10.52 0.13 -23.05
N PHE A 136 10.79 -0.48 -21.90
CA PHE A 136 11.17 -1.89 -21.82
C PHE A 136 10.06 -2.82 -22.35
N MET A 137 8.80 -2.57 -21.97
CA MET A 137 7.63 -3.26 -22.50
C MET A 137 7.56 -3.17 -24.03
N ALA A 138 7.79 -1.99 -24.61
CA ALA A 138 7.77 -1.79 -26.05
C ALA A 138 8.86 -2.60 -26.76
N LEU A 139 10.07 -2.68 -26.18
CA LEU A 139 11.13 -3.56 -26.71
C LEU A 139 10.73 -5.05 -26.61
N PHE A 140 10.17 -5.47 -25.48
CA PHE A 140 9.76 -6.86 -25.24
C PHE A 140 8.70 -7.34 -26.24
N VAL A 141 7.75 -6.48 -26.60
CA VAL A 141 6.66 -6.81 -27.53
C VAL A 141 7.10 -6.70 -29.00
N GLY A 142 8.30 -6.19 -29.26
CA GLY A 142 8.81 -5.94 -30.61
C GLY A 142 8.09 -4.78 -31.28
N ALA A 143 7.96 -3.65 -30.58
CA ALA A 143 7.33 -2.45 -31.11
C ALA A 143 8.00 -2.01 -32.41
N SER A 144 7.19 -1.80 -33.43
CA SER A 144 7.61 -1.30 -34.74
C SER A 144 6.81 -0.05 -35.09
N VAL A 145 7.34 0.77 -35.98
CA VAL A 145 6.70 2.04 -36.38
C VAL A 145 5.30 1.82 -36.95
N SER A 146 5.07 0.72 -37.67
CA SER A 146 3.75 0.36 -38.21
C SER A 146 2.74 -0.04 -37.13
N ALA A 147 3.19 -0.59 -36.01
CA ALA A 147 2.34 -0.99 -34.89
C ALA A 147 2.11 0.14 -33.86
N LEU A 148 2.71 1.32 -34.05
CA LEU A 148 2.62 2.44 -33.10
C LEU A 148 1.19 2.89 -32.79
N PRO A 149 0.29 3.11 -33.78
CA PRO A 149 -1.07 3.55 -33.47
C PRO A 149 -1.81 2.55 -32.58
N THR A 150 -1.62 1.25 -32.84
CA THR A 150 -2.21 0.18 -32.02
C THR A 150 -1.63 0.18 -30.61
N LEU A 151 -0.31 0.31 -30.46
CA LEU A 151 0.33 0.36 -29.14
C LEU A 151 -0.04 1.61 -28.34
N TRP A 152 -0.22 2.75 -29.00
CA TRP A 152 -0.75 3.96 -28.36
C TRP A 152 -2.17 3.74 -27.83
N GLY A 153 -3.03 3.09 -28.63
CA GLY A 153 -4.37 2.70 -28.18
C GLY A 153 -4.34 1.78 -26.96
N VAL A 154 -3.44 0.79 -26.95
CA VAL A 154 -3.25 -0.12 -25.80
C VAL A 154 -2.80 0.62 -24.54
N VAL A 155 -1.79 1.48 -24.65
CA VAL A 155 -1.29 2.27 -23.53
C VAL A 155 -2.36 3.24 -23.02
N ALA A 156 -3.08 3.92 -23.92
CA ALA A 156 -4.17 4.81 -23.55
C ALA A 156 -5.30 4.06 -22.82
N ALA A 157 -5.71 2.89 -23.32
CA ALA A 157 -6.71 2.05 -22.68
C ALA A 157 -6.27 1.59 -21.27
N ALA A 158 -4.99 1.23 -21.11
CA ALA A 158 -4.43 0.84 -19.82
C ALA A 158 -4.43 2.00 -18.81
N PHE A 159 -4.01 3.20 -19.23
CA PHE A 159 -4.04 4.40 -18.39
C PHE A 159 -5.46 4.84 -18.05
N ALA A 160 -6.38 4.77 -19.01
CA ALA A 160 -7.80 5.07 -18.79
C ALA A 160 -8.43 4.08 -17.80
N SER A 161 -8.15 2.79 -17.96
CA SER A 161 -8.61 1.74 -17.03
C SER A 161 -8.06 1.96 -15.62
N SER A 162 -6.78 2.29 -15.51
CA SER A 162 -6.14 2.65 -14.25
C SER A 162 -6.77 3.90 -13.60
N ALA A 163 -7.10 4.92 -14.40
CA ALA A 163 -7.81 6.11 -13.93
C ALA A 163 -9.21 5.77 -13.41
N VAL A 164 -9.99 5.01 -14.17
CA VAL A 164 -11.36 4.59 -13.79
C VAL A 164 -11.32 3.77 -12.50
N VAL A 165 -10.42 2.80 -12.41
CA VAL A 165 -10.30 1.96 -11.21
C VAL A 165 -9.87 2.79 -10.01
N ARG A 166 -8.90 3.69 -10.17
CA ARG A 166 -8.36 4.51 -9.07
C ARG A 166 -9.34 5.58 -8.58
N PHE A 167 -10.04 6.26 -9.48
CA PHE A 167 -10.85 7.42 -9.13
C PHE A 167 -12.35 7.11 -9.00
N ALA A 168 -12.87 6.08 -9.68
CA ALA A 168 -14.28 5.70 -9.63
C ALA A 168 -14.54 4.41 -8.84
N LEU A 169 -13.83 3.31 -9.10
CA LEU A 169 -14.16 2.00 -8.51
C LEU A 169 -13.59 1.79 -7.10
N VAL A 170 -12.30 2.07 -6.90
CA VAL A 170 -11.60 1.92 -5.62
C VAL A 170 -11.43 3.29 -4.99
N HIS A 171 -12.56 3.89 -4.62
CA HIS A 171 -12.62 5.27 -4.16
C HIS A 171 -12.08 5.41 -2.72
N GLU A 172 -10.77 5.67 -2.58
CA GLU A 172 -10.14 5.89 -1.27
C GLU A 172 -10.11 7.38 -0.92
N THR A 173 -10.86 7.80 0.11
CA THR A 173 -10.80 9.17 0.64
C THR A 173 -9.81 9.24 1.80
N PRO A 174 -9.08 10.36 1.98
CA PRO A 174 -8.18 10.54 3.12
C PRO A 174 -8.88 10.34 4.47
N ALA A 175 -10.11 10.85 4.59
CA ALA A 175 -10.95 10.67 5.78
C ALA A 175 -11.30 9.20 6.04
N GLY A 176 -11.68 8.44 4.99
CA GLY A 176 -12.00 7.02 5.13
C GLY A 176 -10.79 6.17 5.50
N ILE A 177 -9.60 6.52 5.01
CA ILE A 177 -8.35 5.87 5.42
C ILE A 177 -8.09 6.12 6.91
N LEU A 178 -8.23 7.37 7.37
CA LEU A 178 -8.01 7.72 8.77
C LEU A 178 -9.02 7.02 9.70
N GLU A 179 -10.28 6.92 9.28
CA GLU A 179 -11.32 6.20 10.02
C GLU A 179 -11.00 4.71 10.16
N ARG A 180 -10.57 4.05 9.07
CA ARG A 180 -10.13 2.65 9.10
C ARG A 180 -8.91 2.43 9.99
N LEU A 181 -7.94 3.34 9.95
CA LEU A 181 -6.76 3.27 10.82
C LEU A 181 -7.14 3.47 12.30
N ARG A 182 -8.09 4.38 12.59
CA ARG A 182 -8.65 4.56 13.94
C ARG A 182 -9.36 3.30 14.44
N GLU A 183 -10.14 2.64 13.58
CA GLU A 183 -10.80 1.37 13.90
C GLU A 183 -9.77 0.26 14.16
N ALA A 184 -8.74 0.16 13.31
CA ALA A 184 -7.63 -0.77 13.51
C ALA A 184 -6.91 -0.51 14.84
N PHE A 185 -6.64 0.75 15.18
CA PHE A 185 -6.02 1.12 16.45
C PHE A 185 -6.88 0.67 17.65
N ARG A 186 -8.19 0.90 17.61
CA ARG A 186 -9.11 0.44 18.66
C ARG A 186 -9.12 -1.08 18.79
N ALA A 187 -9.12 -1.81 17.67
CA ALA A 187 -9.06 -3.26 17.67
C ALA A 187 -7.74 -3.79 18.25
N ARG A 188 -6.60 -3.19 17.89
CA ARG A 188 -5.28 -3.53 18.45
C ARG A 188 -5.19 -3.23 19.93
N LEU A 189 -5.76 -2.11 20.39
CA LEU A 189 -5.82 -1.77 21.80
C LEU A 189 -6.64 -2.81 22.59
N ALA A 190 -7.79 -3.24 22.06
CA ALA A 190 -8.59 -4.29 22.67
C ALA A 190 -7.85 -5.65 22.71
N GLN A 191 -7.12 -5.99 21.65
CA GLN A 191 -6.27 -7.18 21.60
C GLN A 191 -5.15 -7.12 22.65
N LEU A 192 -4.50 -5.96 22.83
CA LEU A 192 -3.47 -5.76 23.85
C LEU A 192 -4.04 -5.92 25.26
N VAL A 193 -5.19 -5.30 25.55
CA VAL A 193 -5.87 -5.48 26.85
C VAL A 193 -6.24 -6.94 27.09
N THR A 194 -6.66 -7.66 26.04
CA THR A 194 -6.95 -9.10 26.15
C THR A 194 -5.70 -9.92 26.45
N ALA A 195 -4.56 -9.60 25.82
CA ALA A 195 -3.27 -10.24 26.11
C ALA A 195 -2.79 -9.92 27.54
N GLN A 196 -3.02 -8.70 28.02
CA GLN A 196 -2.72 -8.29 29.39
C GLN A 196 -3.55 -9.05 30.43
N LEU A 197 -4.84 -9.31 30.14
CA LEU A 197 -5.68 -10.16 30.97
C LEU A 197 -5.20 -11.62 30.96
N ALA A 198 -4.88 -12.17 29.79
CA ALA A 198 -4.33 -13.52 29.68
C ALA A 198 -2.99 -13.66 30.44
N LEU A 199 -2.18 -12.60 30.48
CA LEU A 199 -0.96 -12.55 31.27
C LEU A 199 -1.22 -12.58 32.78
N LEU A 200 -2.38 -12.11 33.26
CA LEU A 200 -2.74 -12.27 34.68
C LEU A 200 -3.11 -13.72 34.99
N ASP A 201 -3.88 -14.35 34.11
CA ASP A 201 -4.36 -15.72 34.30
C ASP A 201 -3.31 -16.81 33.99
N ALA A 202 -2.23 -16.47 33.27
CA ALA A 202 -1.25 -17.44 32.78
C ALA A 202 -0.53 -18.20 33.90
N GLY A 203 -0.45 -19.53 33.83
CA GLY A 203 0.33 -20.37 34.76
C GLY A 203 1.84 -20.30 34.54
N PRO A 204 2.68 -20.91 35.40
CA PRO A 204 4.15 -20.83 35.35
C PRO A 204 4.77 -21.16 33.99
N GLU A 205 4.20 -22.13 33.27
CA GLU A 205 4.67 -22.60 31.97
C GLU A 205 4.24 -21.71 30.80
N GLU A 206 3.18 -20.90 30.98
CA GLU A 206 2.58 -20.07 29.92
C GLU A 206 3.01 -18.60 30.01
N ILE A 207 3.64 -18.18 31.11
CA ILE A 207 4.04 -16.80 31.38
C ILE A 207 4.90 -16.22 30.26
N ASP A 208 5.93 -16.94 29.80
CA ASP A 208 6.84 -16.41 28.78
C ASP A 208 6.12 -16.15 27.46
N LYS A 209 5.17 -17.02 27.11
CA LYS A 209 4.32 -16.84 25.94
C LYS A 209 3.38 -15.65 26.11
N ALA A 210 2.70 -15.55 27.25
CA ALA A 210 1.80 -14.42 27.53
C ALA A 210 2.55 -13.07 27.56
N LEU A 211 3.77 -13.05 28.09
CA LEU A 211 4.66 -11.89 28.04
C LEU A 211 5.02 -11.52 26.59
N GLN A 212 5.33 -12.52 25.76
CA GLN A 212 5.61 -12.29 24.34
C GLN A 212 4.38 -11.75 23.61
N ASP A 213 3.19 -12.29 23.88
CA ASP A 213 1.94 -11.82 23.27
C ASP A 213 1.63 -10.37 23.63
N VAL A 214 1.91 -9.94 24.88
CA VAL A 214 1.79 -8.54 25.30
C VAL A 214 2.81 -7.65 24.58
N ARG A 215 4.08 -8.08 24.45
CA ARG A 215 5.12 -7.34 23.73
C ARG A 215 4.76 -7.15 22.25
N ASP A 216 4.34 -8.22 21.60
CA ASP A 216 3.88 -8.20 20.21
C ASP A 216 2.64 -7.31 20.05
N GLY A 217 1.71 -7.36 21.00
CA GLY A 217 0.54 -6.49 21.06
C GLY A 217 0.90 -5.01 21.14
N THR A 218 1.83 -4.63 22.03
CA THR A 218 2.34 -3.26 22.15
C THR A 218 3.01 -2.79 20.86
N ALA A 219 3.89 -3.61 20.26
CA ALA A 219 4.57 -3.26 19.01
C ALA A 219 3.57 -3.02 17.86
N ARG A 220 2.51 -3.84 17.75
CA ARG A 220 1.46 -3.67 16.72
C ARG A 220 0.60 -2.44 16.96
N LEU A 221 0.35 -2.09 18.23
CA LEU A 221 -0.37 -0.86 18.59
C LEU A 221 0.45 0.37 18.17
N HIS A 222 1.75 0.37 18.49
CA HIS A 222 2.70 1.42 18.10
C HIS A 222 2.79 1.58 16.58
N GLU A 223 2.89 0.48 15.83
CA GLU A 223 2.91 0.49 14.36
C GLU A 223 1.66 1.19 13.80
N THR A 224 0.49 0.90 14.35
CA THR A 224 -0.78 1.52 13.92
C THR A 224 -0.83 3.02 14.28
N ALA A 225 -0.30 3.41 15.45
CA ALA A 225 -0.18 4.81 15.85
C ALA A 225 0.71 5.60 14.87
N MET A 226 1.86 5.04 14.51
CA MET A 226 2.79 5.62 13.53
C MET A 226 2.15 5.77 12.14
N MET A 227 1.34 4.79 11.70
CA MET A 227 0.59 4.91 10.44
C MET A 227 -0.42 6.06 10.48
N ILE A 228 -1.11 6.26 11.61
CA ILE A 228 -2.04 7.38 11.77
C ILE A 228 -1.28 8.71 11.73
N GLN A 229 -0.17 8.82 12.44
CA GLN A 229 0.66 10.03 12.45
C GLN A 229 1.12 10.42 11.04
N GLY A 230 1.68 9.47 10.29
CA GLY A 230 2.14 9.74 8.92
C GLY A 230 1.01 10.24 8.01
N ARG A 231 -0.22 9.72 8.17
CA ARG A 231 -1.38 10.20 7.40
C ARG A 231 -1.85 11.59 7.82
N LEU A 232 -1.73 11.92 9.10
CA LEU A 232 -2.12 13.23 9.61
C LEU A 232 -1.18 14.34 9.12
N GLU A 233 0.13 14.09 9.10
CA GLU A 233 1.16 15.03 8.62
C GLU A 233 1.00 15.39 7.13
N GLU A 234 0.49 14.46 6.32
CA GLU A 234 0.45 14.62 4.86
C GLU A 234 -0.92 14.97 4.29
N GLY A 235 -1.98 14.77 5.07
CA GLY A 235 -3.36 14.74 4.59
C GLY A 235 -4.33 15.68 5.28
N THR A 236 -3.98 16.28 6.42
CA THR A 236 -4.92 17.11 7.20
C THR A 236 -4.66 18.59 6.93
N ALA A 237 -5.67 19.31 6.45
CA ALA A 237 -5.57 20.76 6.25
C ALA A 237 -5.56 21.54 7.58
N ASP A 238 -6.08 20.94 8.65
CA ASP A 238 -6.12 21.52 9.99
C ASP A 238 -5.06 20.89 10.91
N GLU A 239 -3.94 21.60 11.05
CA GLU A 239 -2.81 21.18 11.88
C GLU A 239 -3.17 21.08 13.37
N ALA A 240 -4.11 21.91 13.86
CA ALA A 240 -4.53 21.88 15.26
C ALA A 240 -5.29 20.59 15.56
N THR A 241 -6.23 20.21 14.70
CA THR A 241 -6.95 18.92 14.82
C THR A 241 -5.99 17.73 14.68
N ALA A 242 -5.04 17.78 13.74
CA ALA A 242 -4.04 16.73 13.59
C ALA A 242 -3.22 16.51 14.88
N ARG A 243 -2.74 17.59 15.50
CA ARG A 243 -2.01 17.53 16.78
C ARG A 243 -2.86 16.98 17.92
N LEU A 244 -4.15 17.35 17.98
CA LEU A 244 -5.07 16.82 19.01
C LEU A 244 -5.29 15.31 18.85
N VAL A 245 -5.45 14.83 17.62
CA VAL A 245 -5.61 13.39 17.35
C VAL A 245 -4.32 12.63 17.69
N GLN A 246 -3.17 13.15 17.28
CA GLN A 246 -1.87 12.56 17.59
C GLN A 246 -1.64 12.45 19.11
N ARG A 247 -1.93 13.52 19.86
CA ARG A 247 -1.84 13.51 21.32
C ARG A 247 -2.73 12.44 21.95
N ARG A 248 -3.98 12.33 21.52
CA ARG A 248 -4.92 11.33 22.05
C ARG A 248 -4.48 9.89 21.77
N ILE A 249 -3.87 9.64 20.62
CA ILE A 249 -3.35 8.31 20.26
C ILE A 249 -2.15 7.98 21.16
N ALA A 250 -1.22 8.92 21.32
CA ALA A 250 -0.07 8.74 22.22
C ALA A 250 -0.51 8.53 23.68
N ASP A 251 -1.48 9.31 24.17
CA ASP A 251 -2.03 9.16 25.52
C ASP A 251 -2.65 7.75 25.72
N ALA A 252 -3.35 7.23 24.72
CA ALA A 252 -3.93 5.89 24.77
C ALA A 252 -2.87 4.77 24.75
N GLU A 253 -1.82 4.93 23.95
CA GLU A 253 -0.68 4.00 23.90
C GLU A 253 0.07 3.95 25.23
N ILE A 254 0.43 5.12 25.78
CA ILE A 254 1.10 5.24 27.08
C ILE A 254 0.22 4.64 28.20
N ALA A 255 -1.09 4.88 28.17
CA ALA A 255 -2.00 4.31 29.15
C ALA A 255 -2.00 2.77 29.09
N ALA A 256 -1.99 2.19 27.90
CA ALA A 256 -1.95 0.73 27.71
C ALA A 256 -0.62 0.11 28.16
N GLU A 257 0.51 0.76 27.85
CA GLU A 257 1.82 0.32 28.32
C GLU A 257 1.95 0.39 29.84
N ARG A 258 1.50 1.49 30.44
CA ARG A 258 1.49 1.65 31.90
C ARG A 258 0.62 0.59 32.57
N LEU A 259 -0.54 0.26 32.00
CA LEU A 259 -1.36 -0.83 32.50
C LEU A 259 -0.58 -2.15 32.48
N GLY A 260 0.10 -2.48 31.38
CA GLY A 260 0.92 -3.69 31.29
C GLY A 260 2.03 -3.75 32.35
N LEU A 261 2.74 -2.64 32.58
CA LEU A 261 3.77 -2.55 33.61
C LEU A 261 3.19 -2.73 35.03
N LEU A 262 2.05 -2.10 35.32
CA LEU A 262 1.39 -2.24 36.62
C LEU A 262 0.97 -3.69 36.90
N LEU A 263 0.42 -4.39 35.90
CA LEU A 263 0.04 -5.79 36.02
C LEU A 263 1.25 -6.70 36.30
N LEU A 264 2.40 -6.44 35.65
CA LEU A 264 3.64 -7.15 35.94
C LEU A 264 4.12 -6.94 37.37
N THR A 265 4.07 -5.70 37.86
CA THR A 265 4.48 -5.39 39.23
C THR A 265 3.56 -6.02 40.27
N ALA A 266 2.23 -5.96 40.08
CA ALA A 266 1.26 -6.55 41.00
C ALA A 266 1.46 -8.07 41.12
N ARG A 267 1.66 -8.75 39.98
CA ARG A 267 1.90 -10.19 39.95
C ARG A 267 3.24 -10.58 40.59
N SER A 268 4.28 -9.76 40.42
CA SER A 268 5.58 -10.02 41.07
C SER A 268 5.51 -9.91 42.60
N ALA A 269 4.70 -8.99 43.12
CA ALA A 269 4.48 -8.82 44.55
C ALA A 269 3.71 -10.01 45.16
N GLU A 270 2.64 -10.48 44.49
CA GLU A 270 1.87 -11.64 44.92
C GLU A 270 2.73 -12.92 44.97
N ARG A 271 3.65 -13.09 44.01
CA ARG A 271 4.58 -14.22 44.00
C ARG A 271 5.58 -14.18 45.16
N ALA A 272 6.04 -12.99 45.53
CA ALA A 272 6.94 -12.81 46.68
C ALA A 272 6.26 -13.16 48.01
N ASP A 273 4.97 -12.85 48.15
CA ASP A 273 4.17 -13.23 49.34
C ASP A 273 3.84 -14.73 49.39
N THR A 274 3.67 -15.40 48.25
CA THR A 274 3.43 -16.86 48.25
C THR A 274 4.68 -17.72 48.51
N LEU A 275 5.89 -17.18 48.36
CA LEU A 275 7.15 -17.91 48.61
C LEU A 275 7.68 -17.73 50.04
N THR A 276 7.09 -16.82 50.82
CA THR A 276 7.49 -16.52 52.21
C THR A 276 6.59 -17.19 53.26
N LEU A 277 5.60 -17.99 52.83
CA LEU A 277 4.78 -18.89 53.66
C LEU A 277 5.22 -20.34 53.48
#